data_AF-A0A7S4WEH7-F1
#
_entry.id   AF-A0A7S4WEH7-F1
#
_cell.length_a   1.000
_cell.length_b   1.000
_cell.length_c   1.000
_cell.angle_alpha   90.00
_cell.angle_beta   90.00
_cell.angle_gamma   90.00
#
_symmetry.space_group_name_H-M   'P 1'
#
loop_
_entity.id
_entity.type
_entity.pdbx_description
1 polymer ?
#
loop_
_entity_poly.entity_id
_entity_poly.type
_entity_poly.pdbx_seq_one_letter_code
_entity_poly.pdbx_strand_id
1 'polypeptide(L)'
;RRAVCPWITRDCHGYFVEGKFDQMQKARPYSTFRTAFGDLCEMILARGDETTSMISNIIIRAVGRSVGSITSEIIPNLVKIIGPQPPDSTELMGHERQSRFDYVIRTFVSAISQPEHPVVIFLDDLQWADEASLNLMRTLVMKSSAMIVGSYREDEVSPDSFLGKLLRGEEAINVSQIRVQPLDKSAVENLVSYALRMSRRLIRPLADVVLNKTDGNTFFVVHLLVTLRDGGLLLYDSKHQLWRWNLDEL
;
A
#
# COMPACT_ATOMS: atom_id res chain seq x y z
N ARG A 1 1.84 -6.62 -5.09
CA ARG A 1 2.85 -5.53 -5.02
C ARG A 1 4.00 -5.74 -6.01
N ARG A 2 4.84 -6.79 -5.86
CA ARG A 2 6.05 -7.02 -6.71
C ARG A 2 5.86 -7.06 -8.23
N ALA A 3 4.67 -7.43 -8.74
CA ALA A 3 4.39 -7.41 -10.19
C ALA A 3 3.68 -6.13 -10.67
N VAL A 4 2.88 -5.49 -9.80
CA VAL A 4 1.99 -4.38 -10.18
C VAL A 4 2.74 -3.04 -10.21
N CYS A 5 3.65 -2.81 -9.25
CA CYS A 5 4.44 -1.59 -9.19
C CYS A 5 5.33 -1.40 -10.44
N PRO A 6 6.10 -2.40 -10.91
CA PRO A 6 6.87 -2.27 -12.14
C PRO A 6 6.02 -1.99 -13.37
N TRP A 7 4.84 -2.63 -13.48
CA TRP A 7 3.93 -2.40 -14.60
C TRP A 7 3.41 -0.95 -14.62
N ILE A 8 2.93 -0.43 -13.49
CA ILE A 8 2.46 0.96 -13.38
C ILE A 8 3.58 1.96 -13.69
N THR A 9 4.76 1.76 -13.11
CA THR A 9 5.86 2.74 -13.20
C THR A 9 6.57 2.69 -14.55
N ARG A 10 6.72 1.51 -15.17
CA ARG A 10 7.45 1.34 -16.43
C ARG A 10 6.55 1.39 -17.67
N ASP A 11 5.43 0.66 -17.64
CA ASP A 11 4.59 0.47 -18.84
C ASP A 11 3.51 1.54 -18.95
N CYS A 12 2.99 2.04 -17.83
CA CYS A 12 1.99 3.11 -17.80
C CYS A 12 2.59 4.50 -17.53
N HIS A 13 3.91 4.59 -17.33
CA HIS A 13 4.58 5.83 -16.90
C HIS A 13 3.89 6.54 -15.72
N GLY A 14 3.28 5.77 -14.82
CA GLY A 14 2.54 6.26 -13.66
C GLY A 14 3.41 6.39 -12.40
N TYR A 15 2.75 6.71 -11.30
CA TYR A 15 3.33 6.75 -9.96
C TYR A 15 2.69 5.69 -9.08
N PHE A 16 3.51 4.98 -8.32
CA PHE A 16 3.05 3.99 -7.35
C PHE A 16 3.74 4.26 -6.03
N VAL A 17 2.96 4.58 -5.00
CA VAL A 17 3.46 4.85 -3.65
C VAL A 17 2.81 3.93 -2.64
N GLU A 18 3.57 3.55 -1.62
CA GLU A 18 3.10 2.68 -0.54
C GLU A 18 3.12 3.44 0.79
N GLY A 19 2.10 3.20 1.60
CA GLY A 19 2.04 3.61 2.99
C GLY A 19 1.57 2.45 3.84
N LYS A 20 2.05 2.36 5.08
CA LYS A 20 1.61 1.37 6.05
C LYS A 20 1.23 2.06 7.34
N PHE A 21 0.00 1.86 7.81
CA PHE A 21 -0.41 2.30 9.12
C PHE A 21 0.14 1.35 10.20
N ASP A 22 0.40 1.90 11.38
CA ASP A 22 0.98 1.18 12.51
C ASP A 22 0.18 1.51 13.76
N GLN A 23 -0.24 0.48 14.50
CA GLN A 23 -0.98 0.59 15.75
C GLN A 23 -0.28 1.50 16.77
N MET A 24 1.05 1.55 16.76
CA MET A 24 1.88 2.34 17.69
C MET A 24 2.01 3.82 17.28
N GLN A 25 1.71 4.17 16.02
CA GLN A 25 1.94 5.52 15.46
C GLN A 25 0.71 6.43 15.49
N LYS A 26 -0.38 6.04 16.17
CA LYS A 26 -1.64 6.81 16.26
C LYS A 26 -1.50 8.24 16.78
N ALA A 27 -0.36 8.61 17.38
CA ALA A 27 -0.12 9.93 17.93
C ALA A 27 0.21 11.02 16.89
N ARG A 28 0.54 10.67 15.63
CA ARG A 28 0.88 11.65 14.59
C ARG A 28 -0.05 11.52 13.38
N PRO A 29 -1.07 12.40 13.25
CA PRO A 29 -1.95 12.40 12.08
C PRO A 29 -1.15 12.47 10.78
N TYR A 30 -1.62 11.72 9.78
CA TYR A 30 -1.07 11.68 8.43
C TYR A 30 0.35 11.13 8.28
N SER A 31 0.96 10.53 9.31
CA SER A 31 2.34 10.02 9.23
C SER A 31 2.58 9.14 7.99
N THR A 32 1.67 8.20 7.73
CA THR A 32 1.67 7.32 6.56
C THR A 32 1.63 8.10 5.24
N PHE A 33 0.75 9.10 5.15
CA PHE A 33 0.62 9.92 3.95
C PHE A 33 1.82 10.84 3.75
N ARG A 34 2.42 11.39 4.81
CA ARG A 34 3.64 12.19 4.73
C ARG A 34 4.77 11.39 4.08
N THR A 35 4.97 10.14 4.51
CA THR A 35 5.97 9.25 3.92
C THR A 35 5.65 8.94 2.47
N ALA A 36 4.42 8.47 2.17
CA ALA A 36 4.03 8.10 0.81
C ALA A 36 4.13 9.27 -0.19
N PHE A 37 3.74 10.49 0.21
CA PHE A 37 3.89 11.66 -0.63
C PHE A 37 5.32 12.21 -0.68
N GLY A 38 6.13 11.95 0.35
CA GLY A 38 7.58 12.18 0.30
C GLY A 38 8.23 11.37 -0.80
N ASP A 39 7.91 10.07 -0.87
CA ASP A 39 8.38 9.16 -1.93
C ASP A 39 7.89 9.58 -3.31
N LEU A 40 6.63 9.99 -3.41
CA LEU A 40 6.05 10.54 -4.65
C LEU A 40 6.84 11.74 -5.17
N CYS A 41 7.24 12.65 -4.27
CA CYS A 41 8.04 13.81 -4.64
C CYS A 41 9.42 13.40 -5.15
N GLU A 42 10.10 12.45 -4.51
CA GLU A 42 11.38 11.93 -4.98
C GLU A 42 11.25 11.25 -6.36
N MET A 43 10.16 10.52 -6.60
CA MET A 43 9.87 9.95 -7.93
C MET A 43 9.67 11.02 -9.01
N ILE A 44 9.03 12.13 -8.68
CA ILE A 44 8.84 13.26 -9.60
C ILE A 44 10.20 13.91 -9.92
N LEU A 45 10.99 14.20 -8.89
CA LEU A 45 12.32 14.80 -9.04
C LEU A 45 13.26 13.92 -9.89
N ALA A 46 13.17 12.59 -9.73
CA ALA A 46 13.97 11.64 -10.50
C ALA A 46 13.64 11.61 -12.00
N ARG A 47 12.51 12.17 -12.45
CA ARG A 47 12.16 12.28 -13.88
C ARG A 47 12.87 13.43 -14.62
N GLY A 48 13.57 14.31 -13.88
CA GLY A 48 14.36 15.40 -14.44
C GLY A 48 13.66 16.76 -14.43
N ASP A 49 14.41 17.77 -14.82
CA ASP A 49 14.06 19.18 -14.60
C ASP A 49 12.82 19.63 -15.39
N GLU A 50 12.63 19.12 -16.61
CA GLU A 50 11.49 19.49 -17.46
C GLU A 50 10.16 19.01 -16.87
N THR A 51 10.09 17.73 -16.47
CA THR A 51 8.90 17.15 -15.83
C THR A 51 8.64 17.82 -14.47
N THR A 52 9.70 18.05 -13.69
CA THR A 52 9.60 18.74 -12.40
C THR A 52 9.04 20.15 -12.57
N SER A 53 9.54 20.90 -13.57
CA SER A 53 9.08 22.26 -13.86
C SER A 53 7.63 22.29 -14.35
N MET A 54 7.23 21.32 -15.18
CA MET A 54 5.85 21.18 -15.62
C MET A 54 4.92 20.92 -14.44
N ILE A 55 5.23 19.93 -13.59
CA ILE A 55 4.43 19.58 -12.41
C ILE A 55 4.38 20.72 -11.41
N SER A 56 5.52 21.38 -11.16
CA SER A 56 5.64 22.56 -10.31
C SER A 56 4.65 23.65 -10.74
N ASN A 57 4.61 23.98 -12.04
CA ASN A 57 3.68 24.96 -12.58
C ASN A 57 2.22 24.56 -12.40
N ILE A 58 1.87 23.29 -12.57
CA ILE A 58 0.50 22.81 -12.37
C ILE A 58 0.12 22.94 -10.89
N ILE A 59 0.99 22.52 -9.97
CA ILE A 59 0.75 22.58 -8.52
C ILE A 59 0.63 24.03 -8.07
N ILE A 60 1.56 24.91 -8.45
CA ILE A 60 1.54 26.33 -8.06
C ILE A 60 0.27 27.01 -8.56
N ARG A 61 -0.15 26.74 -9.81
CA ARG A 61 -1.42 27.26 -10.36
C ARG A 61 -2.64 26.75 -9.60
N ALA A 62 -2.62 25.49 -9.19
CA ALA A 62 -3.76 24.85 -8.56
C ALA A 62 -3.90 25.19 -7.06
N VAL A 63 -2.78 25.30 -6.33
CA VAL A 63 -2.76 25.55 -4.88
C VAL A 63 -2.63 27.05 -4.54
N GLY A 64 -2.10 27.87 -5.44
CA GLY A 64 -1.97 29.32 -5.29
C GLY A 64 -1.03 29.74 -4.15
N ARG A 65 -1.35 30.83 -3.43
CA ARG A 65 -0.57 31.30 -2.26
C ARG A 65 -0.80 30.48 -0.98
N SER A 66 -1.70 29.50 -1.02
CA SER A 66 -2.14 28.70 0.15
C SER A 66 -1.11 27.65 0.60
N VAL A 67 0.05 27.59 -0.06
CA VAL A 67 1.05 26.53 0.08
C VAL A 67 2.05 26.82 1.22
N GLY A 68 2.16 28.08 1.64
CA GLY A 68 3.21 28.64 2.51
C GLY A 68 3.46 27.92 3.84
N SER A 69 2.46 27.87 4.73
CA SER A 69 2.65 27.35 6.11
C SER A 69 2.75 25.83 6.18
N ILE A 70 2.05 25.11 5.31
CA ILE A 70 1.75 23.69 5.52
C ILE A 70 2.75 22.78 4.81
N THR A 71 3.34 23.28 3.73
CA THR A 71 4.13 22.44 2.83
C THR A 71 5.51 22.12 3.41
N SER A 72 6.15 23.09 4.05
CA SER A 72 7.47 22.91 4.67
C SER A 72 7.43 22.02 5.93
N GLU A 73 6.35 22.07 6.71
CA GLU A 73 6.23 21.29 7.96
C GLU A 73 5.74 19.86 7.71
N ILE A 74 4.94 19.63 6.66
CA ILE A 74 4.24 18.35 6.47
C ILE A 74 4.81 17.51 5.32
N ILE A 75 5.23 18.10 4.20
CA ILE A 75 5.93 17.37 3.13
C ILE A 75 7.14 18.21 2.65
N PRO A 76 8.28 18.13 3.35
CA PRO A 76 9.48 18.90 3.00
C PRO A 76 9.92 18.71 1.54
N ASN A 77 9.73 17.50 0.98
CA ASN A 77 10.10 17.20 -0.40
C ASN A 77 9.23 17.93 -1.43
N LEU A 78 8.00 18.34 -1.07
CA LEU A 78 7.17 19.11 -1.99
C LEU A 78 7.80 20.49 -2.26
N VAL A 79 8.45 21.10 -1.26
CA VAL A 79 9.20 22.37 -1.40
C VAL A 79 10.29 22.27 -2.47
N LYS A 80 10.92 21.11 -2.64
CA LYS A 80 11.93 20.90 -3.70
C LYS A 80 11.33 21.00 -5.11
N ILE A 81 10.03 20.70 -5.27
CA ILE A 81 9.32 20.75 -6.55
C ILE A 81 8.77 22.16 -6.83
N ILE A 82 8.08 22.75 -5.84
CA ILE A 82 7.38 24.03 -6.03
C ILE A 82 8.22 25.27 -5.67
N GLY A 83 9.44 25.05 -5.13
CA GLY A 83 10.29 26.10 -4.60
C GLY A 83 9.84 26.62 -3.22
N PRO A 84 10.69 27.42 -2.55
CA PRO A 84 10.37 28.02 -1.26
C PRO A 84 9.12 28.88 -1.36
N GLN A 85 8.21 28.70 -0.41
CA GLN A 85 6.96 29.45 -0.35
C GLN A 85 7.08 30.59 0.67
N PRO A 86 6.40 31.74 0.43
CA PRO A 86 6.43 32.83 1.39
C PRO A 86 5.90 32.36 2.75
N PRO A 87 6.49 32.83 3.86
CA PRO A 87 6.01 32.50 5.19
C PRO A 87 4.56 32.93 5.32
N ASP A 88 3.75 32.05 5.89
CA ASP A 88 2.34 32.34 6.10
C ASP A 88 2.22 33.38 7.22
N SER A 89 1.37 34.37 7.00
CA SER A 89 1.14 35.44 7.99
C SER A 89 0.17 35.02 9.10
N THR A 90 -0.41 33.82 8.97
CA THR A 90 -1.45 33.30 9.85
C THR A 90 -0.95 32.04 10.55
N GLU A 91 -0.83 32.06 11.88
CA GLU A 91 -0.71 30.84 12.67
C GLU A 91 -2.04 30.08 12.59
N LEU A 92 -2.16 29.19 11.61
CA LEU A 92 -3.28 28.26 11.56
C LEU A 92 -3.23 27.39 12.81
N MET A 93 -4.37 26.98 13.37
CA MET A 93 -4.42 26.06 14.52
C MET A 93 -5.50 24.98 14.32
N GLY A 94 -5.26 23.79 14.85
CA GLY A 94 -6.23 22.68 14.86
C GLY A 94 -6.83 22.36 13.48
N HIS A 95 -8.15 22.51 13.37
CA HIS A 95 -8.94 22.15 12.19
C HIS A 95 -8.57 22.93 10.91
N GLU A 96 -8.12 24.18 11.03
CA GLU A 96 -7.74 24.99 9.87
C GLU A 96 -6.44 24.49 9.23
N ARG A 97 -5.48 24.02 10.05
CA ARG A 97 -4.28 23.34 9.54
C ARG A 97 -4.66 22.07 8.79
N GLN A 98 -5.57 21.28 9.36
CA GLN A 98 -6.02 20.03 8.78
C GLN A 98 -6.73 20.23 7.43
N SER A 99 -7.69 21.16 7.37
CA SER A 99 -8.43 21.49 6.15
C SER A 99 -7.52 21.98 5.03
N ARG A 100 -6.51 22.78 5.39
CA ARG A 100 -5.52 23.28 4.43
C ARG A 100 -4.58 22.17 3.97
N PHE A 101 -4.15 21.27 4.85
CA PHE A 101 -3.40 20.07 4.45
C PHE A 101 -4.20 19.22 3.46
N ASP A 102 -5.43 18.87 3.79
CA ASP A 102 -6.31 18.10 2.90
C ASP A 102 -6.47 18.79 1.54
N TYR A 103 -6.62 20.12 1.53
CA TYR A 103 -6.67 20.91 0.29
C TYR A 103 -5.39 20.80 -0.53
N VAL A 104 -4.22 21.00 0.08
CA VAL A 104 -2.91 20.96 -0.60
C VAL A 104 -2.67 19.58 -1.19
N ILE A 105 -2.85 18.52 -0.38
CA ILE A 105 -2.64 17.14 -0.84
C ILE A 105 -3.60 16.76 -1.95
N ARG A 106 -4.89 17.05 -1.78
CA ARG A 106 -5.88 16.78 -2.81
C ARG A 106 -5.49 17.45 -4.12
N THR A 107 -5.13 18.71 -4.06
CA THR A 107 -4.77 19.50 -5.24
C THR A 107 -3.48 18.99 -5.88
N PHE A 108 -2.48 18.64 -5.07
CA PHE A 108 -1.24 18.02 -5.52
C PHE A 108 -1.51 16.70 -6.24
N VAL A 109 -2.23 15.76 -5.61
CA VAL A 109 -2.54 14.46 -6.20
C VAL A 109 -3.40 14.62 -7.46
N SER A 110 -4.42 15.48 -7.46
CA SER A 110 -5.22 15.75 -8.65
C SER A 110 -4.43 16.41 -9.78
N ALA A 111 -3.41 17.23 -9.47
CA ALA A 111 -2.55 17.84 -10.47
C ALA A 111 -1.68 16.81 -11.20
N ILE A 112 -1.13 15.84 -10.47
CA ILE A 112 -0.21 14.85 -11.04
C ILE A 112 -0.93 13.59 -11.57
N SER A 113 -2.13 13.30 -11.09
CA SER A 113 -2.93 12.16 -11.52
C SER A 113 -3.62 12.50 -12.83
N GLN A 114 -2.89 12.35 -13.93
CA GLN A 114 -3.40 12.52 -15.29
C GLN A 114 -3.62 11.15 -15.93
N PRO A 115 -4.52 11.01 -16.93
CA PRO A 115 -4.71 9.75 -17.65
C PRO A 115 -3.41 9.14 -18.20
N GLU A 116 -2.46 9.99 -18.60
CA GLU A 116 -1.15 9.61 -19.13
C GLU A 116 -0.15 9.21 -18.02
N HIS A 117 -0.42 9.59 -16.77
CA HIS A 117 0.43 9.36 -15.60
C HIS A 117 -0.43 8.96 -14.38
N PRO A 118 -0.99 7.74 -14.37
CA PRO A 118 -1.88 7.31 -13.30
C PRO A 118 -1.14 7.27 -11.96
N VAL A 119 -1.79 7.73 -10.91
CA VAL A 119 -1.28 7.64 -9.54
C VAL A 119 -2.01 6.53 -8.79
N VAL A 120 -1.24 5.58 -8.26
CA VAL A 120 -1.74 4.50 -7.42
C VAL A 120 -1.13 4.62 -6.03
N ILE A 121 -1.99 4.72 -5.02
CA ILE A 121 -1.60 4.82 -3.60
C ILE A 121 -2.02 3.52 -2.93
N PHE A 122 -1.04 2.71 -2.52
CA PHE A 122 -1.28 1.50 -1.76
C PHE A 122 -1.16 1.81 -0.26
N LEU A 123 -2.18 1.48 0.52
CA LEU A 123 -2.24 1.71 1.97
C LEU A 123 -2.46 0.38 2.71
N ASP A 124 -1.49 0.00 3.54
CA ASP A 124 -1.54 -1.22 4.35
C ASP A 124 -2.08 -0.95 5.75
N ASP A 125 -2.74 -1.96 6.33
CA ASP A 125 -3.29 -1.96 7.68
C ASP A 125 -4.27 -0.79 7.96
N LEU A 126 -5.25 -0.56 7.07
CA LEU A 126 -6.23 0.54 7.22
C LEU A 126 -7.00 0.50 8.55
N GLN A 127 -7.15 -0.66 9.19
CA GLN A 127 -7.77 -0.79 10.51
C GLN A 127 -7.06 0.01 11.61
N TRP A 128 -5.80 0.42 11.39
CA TRP A 128 -5.03 1.24 12.32
C TRP A 128 -4.93 2.71 11.90
N ALA A 129 -5.55 3.09 10.78
CA ALA A 129 -5.55 4.47 10.31
C ALA A 129 -6.31 5.40 11.25
N ASP A 130 -5.78 6.62 11.43
CA ASP A 130 -6.48 7.68 12.13
C ASP A 130 -7.60 8.28 11.26
N GLU A 131 -8.61 8.89 11.89
CA GLU A 131 -9.77 9.46 11.17
C GLU A 131 -9.38 10.56 10.17
N ALA A 132 -8.34 11.35 10.48
CA ALA A 132 -7.86 12.39 9.59
C ALA A 132 -7.30 11.80 8.30
N SER A 133 -6.48 10.75 8.42
CA SER A 133 -5.96 9.98 7.28
C SER A 133 -7.08 9.33 6.45
N LEU A 134 -8.08 8.73 7.10
CA LEU A 134 -9.22 8.14 6.39
C LEU A 134 -10.07 9.22 5.69
N ASN A 135 -10.23 10.40 6.28
CA ASN A 135 -10.94 11.52 5.67
C ASN A 135 -10.20 12.07 4.43
N LEU A 136 -8.87 12.13 4.50
CA LEU A 136 -8.04 12.48 3.34
C LEU A 136 -8.16 11.43 2.24
N MET A 137 -8.11 10.14 2.59
CA MET A 137 -8.34 9.04 1.64
C MET A 137 -9.69 9.19 0.93
N ARG A 138 -10.77 9.39 1.70
CA ARG A 138 -12.12 9.68 1.15
C ARG A 138 -12.09 10.86 0.18
N THR A 139 -11.46 11.95 0.58
CA THR A 139 -11.35 13.18 -0.22
C THR A 139 -10.60 12.95 -1.53
N LEU A 140 -9.52 12.18 -1.50
CA LEU A 140 -8.73 11.83 -2.68
C LEU A 140 -9.53 10.98 -3.67
N VAL A 141 -10.26 9.97 -3.19
CA VAL A 141 -11.14 9.13 -4.04
C VAL A 141 -12.23 9.97 -4.71
N MET A 142 -12.82 10.94 -4.00
CA MET A 142 -13.90 11.76 -4.54
C MET A 142 -13.45 12.86 -5.52
N LYS A 143 -12.21 13.34 -5.40
CA LYS A 143 -11.78 14.61 -6.04
C LYS A 143 -10.54 14.49 -6.90
N SER A 144 -9.93 13.32 -6.98
CA SER A 144 -8.79 13.03 -7.86
C SER A 144 -9.08 11.79 -8.71
N SER A 145 -8.28 11.59 -9.74
CA SER A 145 -8.29 10.35 -10.55
C SER A 145 -7.36 9.27 -9.99
N ALA A 146 -6.79 9.48 -8.80
CA ALA A 146 -5.87 8.52 -8.20
C ALA A 146 -6.61 7.27 -7.73
N MET A 147 -6.00 6.11 -7.95
CA MET A 147 -6.50 4.84 -7.45
C MET A 147 -5.92 4.57 -6.06
N ILE A 148 -6.78 4.34 -5.08
CA ILE A 148 -6.36 3.92 -3.74
C ILE A 148 -6.64 2.44 -3.57
N VAL A 149 -5.61 1.70 -3.15
CA VAL A 149 -5.71 0.28 -2.83
C VAL A 149 -5.40 0.10 -1.35
N GLY A 150 -6.40 -0.35 -0.59
CA GLY A 150 -6.27 -0.59 0.84
C GLY A 150 -6.25 -2.07 1.19
N SER A 151 -5.41 -2.49 2.15
CA SER A 151 -5.58 -3.75 2.88
C SER A 151 -6.04 -3.50 4.30
N TYR A 152 -6.93 -4.36 4.79
CA TYR A 152 -7.39 -4.32 6.17
C TYR A 152 -7.76 -5.72 6.68
N ARG A 153 -7.87 -5.85 8.00
CA ARG A 153 -8.35 -7.05 8.69
C ARG A 153 -9.84 -6.90 8.99
N GLU A 154 -10.66 -7.80 8.45
CA GLU A 154 -12.12 -7.75 8.57
C GLU A 154 -12.59 -7.83 10.03
N ASP A 155 -11.90 -8.61 10.86
CA ASP A 155 -12.18 -8.83 12.27
C ASP A 155 -11.77 -7.66 13.19
N GLU A 156 -10.92 -6.74 12.70
CA GLU A 156 -10.49 -5.54 13.45
C GLU A 156 -11.29 -4.28 13.08
N VAL A 157 -12.25 -4.36 12.15
CA VAL A 157 -13.02 -3.21 11.68
C VAL A 157 -14.48 -3.31 12.11
N SER A 158 -14.89 -2.44 13.04
CA SER A 158 -16.29 -2.32 13.42
C SER A 158 -17.12 -1.71 12.26
N PRO A 159 -18.34 -2.23 11.97
CA PRO A 159 -19.25 -1.62 11.01
C PRO A 159 -19.55 -0.13 11.31
N ASP A 160 -19.60 0.26 12.58
CA ASP A 160 -19.93 1.65 12.96
C ASP A 160 -18.73 2.59 12.93
N SER A 161 -17.51 2.05 12.76
CA SER A 161 -16.30 2.84 12.61
C SER A 161 -16.31 3.65 11.31
N PHE A 162 -15.51 4.72 11.24
CA PHE A 162 -15.37 5.53 10.04
C PHE A 162 -14.94 4.70 8.82
N LEU A 163 -13.96 3.78 9.00
CA LEU A 163 -13.55 2.86 7.95
C LEU A 163 -14.70 1.91 7.54
N GLY A 164 -15.45 1.38 8.50
CA GLY A 164 -16.61 0.51 8.23
C GLY A 164 -17.67 1.19 7.35
N LYS A 165 -17.96 2.47 7.62
CA LYS A 165 -18.90 3.29 6.83
C LYS A 165 -18.37 3.57 5.41
N LEU A 166 -17.09 3.92 5.29
CA LEU A 166 -16.42 4.10 3.99
C LEU A 166 -16.53 2.83 3.14
N LEU A 167 -16.23 1.68 3.74
CA LEU A 167 -16.22 0.39 3.06
C LEU A 167 -17.62 -0.03 2.55
N ARG A 168 -18.70 0.38 3.21
CA ARG A 168 -20.09 0.14 2.75
C ARG A 168 -20.57 1.09 1.66
N GLY A 169 -19.76 2.09 1.28
CA GLY A 169 -20.14 3.06 0.26
C GLY A 169 -21.18 4.09 0.72
N GLU A 170 -21.37 4.24 2.03
CA GLU A 170 -22.29 5.25 2.61
C GLU A 170 -21.84 6.69 2.31
N GLU A 171 -20.59 6.86 1.87
CA GLU A 171 -19.92 8.15 1.66
C GLU A 171 -19.80 8.55 0.16
N ALA A 172 -20.66 8.01 -0.71
CA ALA A 172 -20.67 8.27 -2.16
C ALA A 172 -19.31 8.01 -2.86
N ILE A 173 -18.52 7.09 -2.32
CA ILE A 173 -17.28 6.60 -2.91
C ILE A 173 -17.48 5.21 -3.51
N ASN A 174 -16.90 4.98 -4.68
CA ASN A 174 -16.89 3.67 -5.30
C ASN A 174 -15.83 2.79 -4.64
N VAL A 175 -16.25 1.82 -3.84
CA VAL A 175 -15.36 0.86 -3.17
C VAL A 175 -15.57 -0.52 -3.78
N SER A 176 -14.49 -1.10 -4.31
CA SER A 176 -14.45 -2.52 -4.67
C SER A 176 -13.72 -3.28 -3.57
N GLN A 177 -14.34 -4.34 -3.06
CA GLN A 177 -13.73 -5.17 -2.03
C GLN A 177 -13.36 -6.53 -2.61
N ILE A 178 -12.11 -6.94 -2.37
CA ILE A 178 -11.60 -8.27 -2.72
C ILE A 178 -11.28 -8.98 -1.41
N ARG A 179 -12.12 -9.96 -1.05
CA ARG A 179 -11.88 -10.78 0.14
C ARG A 179 -10.83 -11.85 -0.18
N VAL A 180 -9.65 -11.72 0.41
CA VAL A 180 -8.57 -12.70 0.26
C VAL A 180 -8.84 -13.87 1.19
N GLN A 181 -9.23 -15.01 0.61
CA GLN A 181 -9.48 -16.25 1.35
C GLN A 181 -8.17 -17.00 1.64
N PRO A 182 -8.16 -17.87 2.66
CA PRO A 182 -7.10 -18.87 2.82
C PRO A 182 -6.93 -19.70 1.53
N LEU A 183 -5.72 -20.20 1.32
CA LEU A 183 -5.39 -21.06 0.18
C LEU A 183 -6.19 -22.36 0.27
N ASP A 184 -6.92 -22.68 -0.79
CA ASP A 184 -7.50 -24.01 -0.94
C ASP A 184 -6.42 -25.07 -1.19
N LYS A 185 -6.83 -26.34 -1.17
CA LYS A 185 -5.94 -27.48 -1.42
C LYS A 185 -5.15 -27.35 -2.73
N SER A 186 -5.81 -26.93 -3.82
CA SER A 186 -5.16 -26.77 -5.13
C SER A 186 -4.10 -25.68 -5.09
N ALA A 187 -4.38 -24.56 -4.41
CA ALA A 187 -3.47 -23.45 -4.23
C ALA A 187 -2.28 -23.83 -3.34
N VAL A 188 -2.49 -24.58 -2.25
CA VAL A 188 -1.39 -25.13 -1.43
C VAL A 188 -0.55 -26.11 -2.24
N GLU A 189 -1.16 -27.03 -2.99
CA GLU A 189 -0.45 -27.95 -3.89
C GLU A 189 0.42 -27.19 -4.90
N ASN A 190 -0.12 -26.14 -5.52
CA ASN A 190 0.61 -25.30 -6.46
C ASN A 190 1.78 -24.56 -5.78
N LEU A 191 1.56 -24.00 -4.59
CA LEU A 191 2.58 -23.26 -3.84
C LEU A 191 3.73 -24.18 -3.42
N VAL A 192 3.42 -25.36 -2.86
CA VAL A 192 4.42 -26.36 -2.46
C VAL A 192 5.15 -26.92 -3.68
N SER A 193 4.42 -27.24 -4.75
CA SER A 193 4.98 -27.71 -6.03
C SER A 193 5.98 -26.69 -6.59
N TYR A 194 5.61 -25.41 -6.59
CA TYR A 194 6.47 -24.33 -7.06
C TYR A 194 7.70 -24.15 -6.16
N ALA A 195 7.52 -24.15 -4.84
CA ALA A 195 8.60 -23.98 -3.87
C ALA A 195 9.65 -25.11 -3.96
N LEU A 196 9.20 -26.36 -4.10
CA LEU A 196 10.07 -27.54 -4.13
C LEU A 196 10.48 -27.96 -5.54
N ARG A 197 9.94 -27.31 -6.57
CA ARG A 197 10.13 -27.66 -8.00
C ARG A 197 9.81 -29.12 -8.31
N MET A 198 8.78 -29.66 -7.66
CA MET A 198 8.34 -31.05 -7.80
C MET A 198 6.92 -31.11 -8.35
N SER A 199 6.60 -32.16 -9.10
CA SER A 199 5.24 -32.34 -9.66
C SER A 199 4.17 -32.41 -8.55
N ARG A 200 2.98 -31.87 -8.84
CA ARG A 200 1.81 -31.93 -7.94
C ARG A 200 1.53 -33.33 -7.40
N ARG A 201 1.71 -34.36 -8.22
CA ARG A 201 1.50 -35.76 -7.81
C ARG A 201 2.40 -36.18 -6.65
N LEU A 202 3.65 -35.74 -6.62
CA LEU A 202 4.61 -36.11 -5.57
C LEU A 202 4.40 -35.29 -4.29
N ILE A 203 4.00 -34.02 -4.41
CA ILE A 203 3.85 -33.13 -3.25
C ILE A 203 2.51 -33.28 -2.53
N ARG A 204 1.52 -33.96 -3.12
CA ARG A 204 0.16 -34.08 -2.56
C ARG A 204 0.13 -34.50 -1.09
N PRO A 205 0.86 -35.56 -0.67
CA PRO A 205 0.85 -35.97 0.74
C PRO A 205 1.41 -34.89 1.67
N LEU A 206 2.47 -34.19 1.26
CA LEU A 206 3.03 -33.08 2.03
C LEU A 206 2.07 -31.87 2.05
N ALA A 207 1.45 -31.55 0.91
CA ALA A 207 0.49 -30.46 0.81
C ALA A 207 -0.74 -30.68 1.69
N ASP A 208 -1.20 -31.93 1.86
CA ASP A 208 -2.29 -32.27 2.77
C ASP A 208 -1.90 -32.02 4.24
N VAL A 209 -0.70 -32.42 4.66
CA VAL A 209 -0.19 -32.12 6.00
C VAL A 209 -0.04 -30.61 6.21
N VAL A 210 0.55 -29.91 5.25
CA VAL A 210 0.74 -28.46 5.28
C VAL A 210 -0.60 -27.74 5.36
N LEU A 211 -1.59 -28.13 4.54
CA LEU A 211 -2.93 -27.55 4.58
C LEU A 211 -3.57 -27.74 5.95
N ASN A 212 -3.56 -28.96 6.49
CA ASN A 212 -4.15 -29.29 7.79
C ASN A 212 -3.51 -28.54 8.96
N LYS A 213 -2.20 -28.25 8.88
CA LYS A 213 -1.48 -27.54 9.96
C LYS A 213 -1.57 -26.01 9.87
N THR A 214 -2.00 -25.48 8.73
CA THR A 214 -1.93 -24.04 8.45
C THR A 214 -3.29 -23.43 8.12
N ASP A 215 -4.32 -24.26 7.98
CA ASP A 215 -5.66 -23.88 7.51
C ASP A 215 -5.62 -23.05 6.22
N GLY A 216 -4.62 -23.31 5.36
CA GLY A 216 -4.42 -22.59 4.11
C GLY A 216 -3.88 -21.16 4.28
N ASN A 217 -3.52 -20.73 5.48
CA ASN A 217 -2.91 -19.42 5.67
C ASN A 217 -1.54 -19.35 4.98
N THR A 218 -1.42 -18.52 3.93
CA THR A 218 -0.20 -18.43 3.10
C THR A 218 1.07 -18.16 3.90
N PHE A 219 0.99 -17.32 4.95
CA PHE A 219 2.15 -17.04 5.80
C PHE A 219 2.58 -18.31 6.55
N PHE A 220 1.63 -19.02 7.16
CA PHE A 220 1.93 -20.27 7.86
C PHE A 220 2.34 -21.40 6.93
N VAL A 221 1.82 -21.48 5.71
CA VAL A 221 2.28 -22.44 4.69
C VAL A 221 3.77 -22.24 4.39
N VAL A 222 4.18 -21.00 4.07
CA VAL A 222 5.58 -20.70 3.76
C VAL A 222 6.46 -20.90 5.00
N HIS A 223 6.00 -20.41 6.16
CA HIS A 223 6.74 -20.55 7.41
C HIS A 223 6.95 -22.02 7.79
N LEU A 224 5.91 -22.85 7.70
CA LEU A 224 6.00 -24.28 8.00
C LEU A 224 7.01 -24.96 7.08
N LEU A 225 7.00 -24.70 5.77
CA LEU A 225 8.00 -25.27 4.85
C LEU A 225 9.43 -24.89 5.23
N VAL A 226 9.66 -23.64 5.64
CA VAL A 226 10.96 -23.18 6.14
C VAL A 226 11.34 -23.90 7.43
N THR A 227 10.41 -23.99 8.40
CA THR A 227 10.62 -24.71 9.66
C THR A 227 10.95 -26.19 9.46
N LEU A 228 10.24 -26.87 8.55
CA LEU A 228 10.50 -28.28 8.23
C LEU A 228 11.88 -28.47 7.62
N ARG A 229 12.31 -27.57 6.74
CA ARG A 229 13.65 -27.59 6.17
C ARG A 229 14.71 -27.37 7.24
N ASP A 230 14.54 -26.33 8.05
CA ASP A 230 15.53 -25.92 9.05
C ASP A 230 15.60 -26.94 10.21
N GLY A 231 14.50 -27.64 10.50
CA GLY A 231 14.43 -28.77 11.43
C GLY A 231 14.89 -30.11 10.85
N GLY A 232 15.31 -30.17 9.59
CA GLY A 232 15.82 -31.40 8.96
C GLY A 232 14.74 -32.43 8.57
N LEU A 233 13.46 -32.08 8.65
CA LEU A 233 12.32 -32.93 8.27
C LEU A 233 12.00 -32.85 6.76
N LEU A 234 12.48 -31.79 6.10
CA LEU A 234 12.39 -31.59 4.66
C LEU A 234 13.80 -31.45 4.08
N LEU A 235 14.30 -32.54 3.50
CA LEU A 235 15.70 -32.68 3.08
C LEU A 235 15.82 -32.66 1.56
N TYR A 236 16.82 -31.94 1.05
CA TYR A 236 17.13 -31.97 -0.38
C TYR A 236 18.12 -33.09 -0.69
N ASP A 237 17.70 -34.04 -1.52
CA ASP A 237 18.54 -35.12 -2.03
C ASP A 237 19.22 -34.70 -3.32
N SER A 238 20.51 -34.38 -3.22
CA SER A 238 21.32 -33.94 -4.36
C SER A 238 21.55 -35.03 -5.41
N LYS A 239 21.48 -36.32 -5.06
CA LYS A 239 21.70 -37.43 -6.00
C LYS A 239 20.52 -37.58 -6.95
N HIS A 240 19.32 -37.46 -6.43
CA HIS A 240 18.08 -37.61 -7.20
C HIS A 240 17.46 -36.26 -7.60
N GLN A 241 18.02 -35.14 -7.14
CA GLN A 241 17.54 -33.77 -7.37
C GLN A 241 16.08 -33.58 -6.92
N LEU A 242 15.72 -34.21 -5.80
CA LEU A 242 14.36 -34.21 -5.25
C LEU A 242 14.36 -33.86 -3.77
N TRP A 243 13.27 -33.28 -3.30
CA TRP A 243 13.04 -33.16 -1.86
C TRP A 243 12.47 -34.46 -1.30
N ARG A 244 12.89 -34.80 -0.09
CA ARG A 244 12.45 -35.96 0.68
C ARG A 244 11.96 -35.52 2.06
N TRP A 245 10.98 -36.25 2.56
CA TRP A 245 10.37 -36.06 3.87
C TRP A 245 9.80 -37.39 4.36
N ASN A 246 9.58 -37.52 5.67
CA ASN A 246 8.89 -38.67 6.26
C ASN A 246 7.55 -38.21 6.82
N LEU A 247 6.44 -38.72 6.29
CA LEU A 247 5.09 -38.30 6.71
C LEU A 247 4.80 -38.63 8.18
N ASP A 248 5.42 -39.66 8.75
CA ASP A 248 5.22 -40.04 10.15
C ASP A 248 5.92 -39.08 11.13
N GLU A 249 6.86 -38.27 10.64
CA GLU A 249 7.61 -37.28 11.43
C GLU A 249 7.07 -35.85 11.25
N LEU A 250 6.09 -35.65 10.36
CA LEU A 250 5.54 -34.33 9.99
C LEU A 250 4.32 -33.93 10.79
#